data_AF-A9D466-F1
#
_entry.id   AF-A9D466-F1
#
_cell.length_a   1.000
_cell.length_b   1.000
_cell.length_c   1.000
_cell.angle_alpha   90.00
_cell.angle_beta   90.00
_cell.angle_gamma   90.00
#
_symmetry.space_group_name_H-M   'P 1'
#
loop_
_entity.id
_entity.type
_entity.pdbx_description
1 polymer ?
#
loop_
_entity_poly.entity_id
_entity_poly.type
_entity_poly.pdbx_seq_one_letter_code
_entity_poly.pdbx_strand_id
1 'polypeptide(L)'
;MTTKTRFAPSPTGFLHVGGARTALYSWLYARANGGEFVLRIEDTDIERSTPEACQAILDGMEWLGLNWDHGPYYQTKRFDRYNEIIAQMLEKGSAYKCYCSRERIEKMREEQAEKGESQKYDGRCRDLAPRNTDEPFVIRFKNPKEGSVVFDDHVRGRIEIANAELDDLIIARTEGTPTYNFCVVVDDWDMGITCVVRGEDHINNTPRQINILKALGAPIPEYAHVAMILGDDGTKLSKRHGAVGVMQYRDDGFLPEALLNYLVRLGWSHGDQEIFSIDEMKQLFKLEDINKAPSAFNTDKLIWLNQHYIKALDPVYVAKQLEWHMTDQSIDISNGPVYQMWSLLWQNVQKH
;
A
#
# COMPACT_ATOMS: atom_id res chain seq x y z
N MET A 1 -15.94 -13.83 10.72
CA MET A 1 -15.93 -12.47 10.11
C MET A 1 -15.55 -12.64 8.65
N THR A 2 -16.16 -11.88 7.74
CA THR A 2 -15.76 -11.86 6.33
C THR A 2 -14.40 -11.19 6.20
N THR A 3 -13.47 -11.80 5.46
CA THR A 3 -12.14 -11.19 5.21
C THR A 3 -12.31 -9.87 4.48
N LYS A 4 -11.69 -8.80 4.97
CA LYS A 4 -11.68 -7.49 4.31
C LYS A 4 -10.27 -6.92 4.30
N THR A 5 -9.75 -6.68 3.11
CA THR A 5 -8.43 -6.06 2.89
C THR A 5 -8.60 -4.70 2.23
N ARG A 6 -7.51 -3.94 2.15
CA ARG A 6 -7.47 -2.68 1.41
C ARG A 6 -6.14 -2.43 0.73
N PHE A 7 -6.20 -1.75 -0.40
CA PHE A 7 -5.06 -1.03 -0.94
C PHE A 7 -5.22 0.47 -0.63
N ALA A 8 -4.20 1.03 0.02
CA ALA A 8 -4.23 2.39 0.54
C ALA A 8 -3.07 3.27 0.00
N PRO A 9 -3.04 3.61 -1.30
CA PRO A 9 -1.95 4.38 -1.88
C PRO A 9 -2.11 5.89 -1.60
N SER A 10 -0.99 6.56 -1.32
CA SER A 10 -0.92 8.03 -1.36
C SER A 10 -0.64 8.50 -2.79
N PRO A 11 -1.41 9.45 -3.36
CA PRO A 11 -1.28 9.90 -4.74
C PRO A 11 -0.10 10.90 -4.92
N THR A 12 1.09 10.50 -4.51
CA THR A 12 2.34 11.29 -4.57
C THR A 12 3.22 10.96 -5.79
N GLY A 13 2.59 10.37 -6.80
CA GLY A 13 3.20 9.87 -8.02
C GLY A 13 2.45 8.65 -8.53
N PHE A 14 3.00 8.01 -9.56
CA PHE A 14 2.39 6.86 -10.23
C PHE A 14 2.36 5.61 -9.35
N LEU A 15 1.39 4.73 -9.61
CA LEU A 15 1.42 3.35 -9.11
C LEU A 15 2.63 2.64 -9.71
N HIS A 16 3.56 2.20 -8.85
CA HIS A 16 4.74 1.45 -9.24
C HIS A 16 4.56 -0.04 -8.89
N VAL A 17 5.43 -0.91 -9.41
CA VAL A 17 5.34 -2.37 -9.26
C VAL A 17 5.26 -2.86 -7.81
N GLY A 18 5.94 -2.20 -6.86
CA GLY A 18 5.86 -2.52 -5.43
C GLY A 18 4.47 -2.26 -4.84
N GLY A 19 3.87 -1.12 -5.21
CA GLY A 19 2.48 -0.81 -4.87
C GLY A 19 1.50 -1.78 -5.53
N ALA A 20 1.69 -2.07 -6.82
CA ALA A 20 0.86 -3.01 -7.57
C ALA A 20 0.90 -4.43 -6.98
N ARG A 21 2.07 -4.92 -6.56
CA ARG A 21 2.19 -6.20 -5.86
C ARG A 21 1.47 -6.19 -4.52
N THR A 22 1.55 -5.09 -3.77
CA THR A 22 0.81 -4.95 -2.49
C THR A 22 -0.70 -4.96 -2.72
N ALA A 23 -1.17 -4.28 -3.77
CA ALA A 23 -2.57 -4.32 -4.19
C ALA A 23 -2.98 -5.74 -4.61
N LEU A 24 -2.16 -6.42 -5.41
CA LEU A 24 -2.38 -7.80 -5.86
C LEU A 24 -2.49 -8.78 -4.68
N TYR A 25 -1.57 -8.76 -3.72
CA TYR A 25 -1.64 -9.65 -2.55
C TYR A 25 -2.85 -9.36 -1.67
N SER A 26 -3.18 -8.08 -1.47
CA SER A 26 -4.39 -7.69 -0.75
C SER A 26 -5.66 -8.20 -1.44
N TRP A 27 -5.72 -8.05 -2.77
CA TRP A 27 -6.82 -8.48 -3.61
C TRP A 27 -6.94 -10.01 -3.62
N LEU A 28 -5.84 -10.74 -3.86
CA LEU A 28 -5.81 -12.19 -3.86
C LEU A 28 -6.25 -12.76 -2.51
N TYR A 29 -5.77 -12.20 -1.39
CA TYR A 29 -6.19 -12.66 -0.07
C TYR A 29 -7.69 -12.46 0.16
N ALA A 30 -8.25 -11.33 -0.26
CA ALA A 30 -9.70 -11.12 -0.21
C ALA A 30 -10.42 -12.16 -1.09
N ARG A 31 -10.05 -12.31 -2.36
CA ARG A 31 -10.72 -13.22 -3.31
C ARG A 31 -10.62 -14.69 -2.90
N ALA A 32 -9.45 -15.14 -2.45
CA ALA A 32 -9.21 -16.51 -1.99
C ALA A 32 -10.09 -16.89 -0.79
N ASN A 33 -10.46 -15.92 0.05
CA ASN A 33 -11.28 -16.11 1.23
C ASN A 33 -12.75 -15.69 1.04
N GLY A 34 -13.19 -15.44 -0.19
CA GLY A 34 -14.55 -14.97 -0.48
C GLY A 34 -14.89 -13.63 0.19
N GLY A 35 -13.87 -12.80 0.40
CA GLY A 35 -13.91 -11.53 1.10
C GLY A 35 -13.97 -10.31 0.19
N GLU A 36 -13.84 -9.14 0.80
CA GLU A 36 -14.00 -7.83 0.16
C GLU A 36 -12.66 -7.07 0.09
N PHE A 37 -12.45 -6.32 -0.98
CA PHE A 37 -11.27 -5.51 -1.25
C PHE A 37 -11.64 -4.03 -1.36
N VAL A 38 -11.02 -3.19 -0.53
CA VAL A 38 -11.29 -1.75 -0.45
C VAL A 38 -10.17 -0.96 -1.14
N LEU A 39 -10.54 0.08 -1.89
CA LEU A 39 -9.59 1.10 -2.35
C LEU A 39 -9.76 2.39 -1.54
N ARG A 40 -8.66 2.86 -0.93
CA ARG A 40 -8.63 4.11 -0.17
C ARG A 40 -7.45 4.99 -0.60
N ILE A 41 -7.73 6.15 -1.16
CA ILE A 41 -6.72 7.12 -1.55
C ILE A 41 -6.31 7.95 -0.33
N GLU A 42 -5.02 7.89 0.01
CA GLU A 42 -4.44 8.59 1.16
C GLU A 42 -3.89 9.96 0.76
N ASP A 43 -4.80 10.87 0.43
CA ASP A 43 -4.58 12.21 -0.11
C ASP A 43 -4.42 13.30 0.97
N THR A 44 -4.06 12.93 2.20
CA THR A 44 -3.92 13.90 3.32
C THR A 44 -2.71 14.83 3.18
N ASP A 45 -1.72 14.45 2.37
CA ASP A 45 -0.58 15.30 2.02
C ASP A 45 -0.91 16.17 0.80
N ILE A 46 -1.57 17.30 1.05
CA ILE A 46 -2.12 18.19 0.01
C ILE A 46 -1.04 18.69 -0.96
N GLU A 47 0.17 18.95 -0.47
CA GLU A 47 1.26 19.48 -1.31
C GLU A 47 1.78 18.46 -2.32
N ARG A 48 1.77 17.17 -1.94
CA ARG A 48 2.29 16.09 -2.78
C ARG A 48 1.20 15.32 -3.52
N SER A 49 -0.06 15.47 -3.13
CA SER A 49 -1.20 14.74 -3.70
C SER A 49 -1.78 15.50 -4.88
N THR A 50 -1.72 14.93 -6.09
CA THR A 50 -2.30 15.57 -7.28
C THR A 50 -3.43 14.75 -7.90
N PRO A 51 -4.41 15.39 -8.55
CA PRO A 51 -5.46 14.68 -9.28
C PRO A 51 -4.91 13.72 -10.33
N GLU A 52 -3.83 14.09 -11.03
CA GLU A 52 -3.21 13.27 -12.08
C GLU A 52 -2.56 12.02 -11.50
N ALA A 53 -1.88 12.14 -10.36
CA ALA A 53 -1.32 10.99 -9.66
C ALA A 53 -2.41 10.05 -9.13
N CYS A 54 -3.52 10.61 -8.64
CA CYS A 54 -4.69 9.83 -8.26
C CYS A 54 -5.26 9.08 -9.47
N GLN A 55 -5.48 9.75 -10.60
CA GLN A 55 -6.01 9.12 -11.80
C GLN A 55 -5.09 8.01 -12.30
N ALA A 56 -3.78 8.24 -12.33
CA ALA A 56 -2.83 7.22 -12.76
C ALA A 56 -2.80 5.98 -11.85
N ILE A 57 -3.14 6.11 -10.57
CA ILE A 57 -3.34 4.96 -9.68
C ILE A 57 -4.60 4.19 -10.08
N LEU A 58 -5.71 4.89 -10.33
CA LEU A 58 -6.98 4.27 -10.75
C LEU A 58 -6.81 3.54 -12.09
N ASP A 59 -6.23 4.20 -13.09
CA ASP A 59 -5.97 3.61 -14.41
C ASP A 59 -5.10 2.35 -14.29
N GLY A 60 -4.07 2.38 -13.44
CA GLY A 60 -3.22 1.22 -13.16
C GLY A 60 -3.96 0.06 -12.51
N MET A 61 -4.85 0.34 -11.56
CA MET A 61 -5.67 -0.68 -10.90
C MET A 61 -6.69 -1.29 -11.87
N GLU A 62 -7.34 -0.47 -12.68
CA GLU A 62 -8.32 -0.90 -13.70
C GLU A 62 -7.66 -1.73 -14.80
N TRP A 63 -6.52 -1.29 -15.34
CA TRP A 63 -5.79 -2.04 -16.36
C TRP A 63 -5.32 -3.41 -15.85
N LEU A 64 -4.86 -3.48 -14.60
CA LEU A 64 -4.51 -4.75 -13.95
C LEU A 64 -5.73 -5.60 -13.58
N GLY A 65 -6.96 -5.12 -13.77
CA GLY A 65 -8.18 -5.84 -13.37
C GLY A 65 -8.30 -6.07 -11.85
N LEU A 66 -7.61 -5.28 -11.04
CA LEU A 66 -7.64 -5.34 -9.57
C LEU A 66 -8.85 -4.57 -9.02
N ASN A 67 -10.04 -4.95 -9.49
CA ASN A 67 -11.29 -4.29 -9.14
C ASN A 67 -11.55 -4.38 -7.63
N TRP A 68 -11.97 -3.26 -7.04
CA TRP A 68 -12.34 -3.12 -5.64
C TRP A 68 -13.87 -3.16 -5.47
N ASP A 69 -14.30 -3.66 -4.31
CA ASP A 69 -15.72 -3.79 -3.96
C ASP A 69 -16.26 -2.51 -3.31
N HIS A 70 -15.37 -1.76 -2.65
CA HIS A 70 -15.72 -0.52 -1.94
C HIS A 70 -14.70 0.59 -2.23
N GLY A 71 -15.19 1.81 -2.44
CA GLY A 71 -14.37 2.98 -2.76
C GLY A 71 -14.42 3.39 -4.24
N PRO A 72 -13.49 4.26 -4.71
CA PRO A 72 -12.39 4.81 -3.95
C PRO A 72 -12.87 5.77 -2.84
N TYR A 73 -12.41 5.54 -1.62
CA TYR A 73 -12.56 6.50 -0.53
C TYR A 73 -11.39 7.49 -0.53
N TYR A 74 -11.63 8.73 -0.11
CA TYR A 74 -10.61 9.78 -0.05
C TYR A 74 -10.50 10.28 1.39
N GLN A 75 -9.29 10.33 1.94
CA GLN A 75 -9.08 10.74 3.33
C GLN A 75 -9.39 12.23 3.53
N THR A 76 -9.13 13.08 2.55
CA THR A 76 -9.50 14.51 2.59
C THR A 76 -11.00 14.73 2.84
N LYS A 77 -11.86 13.81 2.38
CA LYS A 77 -13.31 13.85 2.59
C LYS A 77 -13.76 13.32 3.95
N ARG A 78 -12.82 12.96 4.84
CA ARG A 78 -13.07 12.32 6.13
C ARG A 78 -12.48 13.10 7.31
N PHE A 79 -12.05 14.34 7.09
CA PHE A 79 -11.45 15.18 8.14
C PHE A 79 -12.39 15.42 9.32
N ASP A 80 -13.68 15.60 9.07
CA ASP A 80 -14.67 15.75 10.15
C ASP A 80 -14.69 14.53 11.07
N ARG A 81 -14.61 13.32 10.50
CA ARG A 81 -14.56 12.06 11.25
C ARG A 81 -13.27 11.96 12.06
N TYR A 82 -12.13 12.33 11.50
CA TYR A 82 -10.86 12.34 12.23
C TYR A 82 -10.90 13.32 13.40
N ASN A 83 -11.43 14.52 13.17
CA ASN A 83 -11.57 15.56 14.20
C ASN A 83 -12.50 15.13 15.33
N GLU A 84 -13.60 14.44 15.01
CA GLU A 84 -14.50 13.83 15.99
C GLU A 84 -13.76 12.84 16.90
N ILE A 85 -13.00 11.90 16.33
CA ILE A 85 -12.24 10.91 17.11
C ILE A 85 -11.14 11.59 17.94
N ILE A 86 -10.44 12.59 17.39
CA ILE A 86 -9.45 13.36 18.14
C ILE A 86 -10.09 14.04 19.37
N ALA A 87 -11.26 14.64 19.20
CA ALA A 87 -12.00 15.26 20.31
C ALA A 87 -12.36 14.24 21.39
N GLN A 88 -12.85 13.06 20.99
CA GLN A 88 -13.15 11.96 21.92
C GLN A 88 -11.89 11.47 22.65
N MET A 89 -10.75 11.37 21.96
CA MET A 89 -9.49 10.95 22.59
C MET A 89 -8.94 11.99 23.57
N LEU A 90 -9.13 13.29 23.29
CA LEU A 90 -8.79 14.36 24.23
C LEU A 90 -9.67 14.29 25.48
N GLU A 91 -10.97 14.09 25.31
CA GLU A 91 -11.94 13.96 26.42
C GLU A 91 -11.64 12.74 27.30
N LYS A 92 -11.33 11.59 26.68
CA LYS A 92 -10.96 10.35 27.39
C LYS A 92 -9.54 10.38 27.96
N GLY A 93 -8.74 11.40 27.65
CA GLY A 93 -7.35 11.53 28.10
C GLY A 93 -6.36 10.60 27.42
N SER A 94 -6.75 9.91 26.34
CA SER A 94 -5.85 9.10 25.50
C SER A 94 -5.06 9.94 24.47
N ALA A 95 -5.33 11.25 24.41
CA ALA A 95 -4.54 12.24 23.69
C ALA A 95 -4.39 13.52 24.52
N TYR A 96 -3.42 14.36 24.19
CA TYR A 96 -3.20 15.65 24.87
C TYR A 96 -2.61 16.71 23.93
N LYS A 97 -2.81 17.99 24.28
CA LYS A 97 -2.24 19.14 23.57
C LYS A 97 -0.78 19.34 23.97
N CYS A 98 0.10 19.48 22.98
CA CYS A 98 1.53 19.73 23.17
C CYS A 98 1.91 21.09 22.58
N TYR A 99 2.44 21.96 23.43
CA TYR A 99 2.85 23.33 23.10
C TYR A 99 4.37 23.46 22.94
N CYS A 100 5.08 22.35 22.73
CA CYS A 100 6.53 22.39 22.52
C CYS A 100 6.84 23.04 21.16
N SER A 101 7.70 24.06 21.17
CA SER A 101 8.20 24.68 19.93
C SER A 101 9.03 23.70 19.10
N ARG A 102 9.11 23.94 17.79
CA ARG A 102 9.96 23.14 16.88
C ARG A 102 11.43 23.16 17.31
N GLU A 103 11.96 24.34 17.62
CA GLU A 103 13.32 24.54 18.13
C GLU A 103 13.62 23.67 19.36
N ARG A 104 12.66 23.57 20.30
CA ARG A 104 12.83 22.71 21.47
C ARG A 104 12.92 21.23 21.06
N ILE A 105 12.06 20.80 20.14
CA ILE A 105 12.03 19.40 19.67
C ILE A 105 13.32 19.05 18.93
N GLU A 106 13.84 19.96 18.12
CA GLU A 106 15.10 19.81 17.40
C GLU A 106 16.27 19.68 18.37
N LYS A 107 16.42 20.63 19.29
CA LYS A 107 17.46 20.59 20.33
C LYS A 107 17.41 19.30 21.17
N MET A 108 16.21 18.87 21.57
CA MET A 108 16.02 17.62 22.32
C MET A 108 16.51 16.40 21.51
N ARG A 109 16.26 16.37 20.19
CA ARG A 109 16.71 15.27 19.32
C ARG A 109 18.22 15.29 19.10
N GLU A 110 18.83 16.46 18.98
CA GLU A 110 20.28 16.64 18.90
C GLU A 110 20.95 16.14 20.19
N GLU A 111 20.46 16.55 21.36
CA GLU A 111 20.97 16.10 22.65
C GLU A 111 20.84 14.57 22.85
N GLN A 112 19.75 13.97 22.37
CA GLN A 112 19.57 12.51 22.36
C GLN A 112 20.56 11.82 21.41
N ALA A 113 20.77 12.39 20.22
CA ALA A 113 21.70 11.87 19.23
C ALA A 113 23.15 11.87 19.73
N GLU A 114 23.58 12.97 20.35
CA GLU A 114 24.92 13.11 20.96
C GLU A 114 25.19 12.07 22.05
N LYS A 115 24.14 11.60 22.73
CA LYS A 115 24.20 10.55 23.75
C LYS A 115 24.06 9.13 23.18
N GLY A 116 23.83 8.98 21.87
CA GLY A 116 23.53 7.69 21.25
C GLY A 116 22.17 7.11 21.65
N GLU A 117 21.26 7.95 22.16
CA GLU A 117 19.91 7.55 22.56
C GLU A 117 18.95 7.55 21.37
N SER A 118 17.88 6.77 21.44
CA SER A 118 16.80 6.83 20.45
C SER A 118 16.09 8.18 20.50
N GLN A 119 16.00 8.87 19.36
CA GLN A 119 15.33 10.16 19.24
C GLN A 119 13.82 10.04 19.44
N LYS A 120 13.33 10.40 20.63
CA LYS A 120 11.93 10.22 21.05
C LYS A 120 11.42 11.46 21.75
N TYR A 121 10.14 11.78 21.55
CA TYR A 121 9.53 12.83 22.36
C TYR A 121 9.56 12.47 23.85
N ASP A 122 10.04 13.41 24.67
CA ASP A 122 10.30 13.21 26.10
C ASP A 122 9.06 13.31 27.00
N GLY A 123 7.88 13.53 26.43
CA GLY A 123 6.65 13.58 27.19
C GLY A 123 6.42 14.88 27.96
N ARG A 124 7.18 15.96 27.72
CA ARG A 124 7.11 17.21 28.53
C ARG A 124 5.69 17.74 28.79
N CYS A 125 4.79 17.65 27.81
CA CYS A 125 3.41 18.15 27.93
C CYS A 125 2.38 17.09 28.36
N ARG A 126 2.78 15.83 28.54
CA ARG A 126 1.89 14.66 28.65
C ARG A 126 0.95 14.69 29.85
N ASP A 127 1.47 15.16 30.99
CA ASP A 127 0.78 15.15 32.27
C ASP A 127 0.56 16.58 32.80
N LEU A 128 0.74 17.58 31.94
CA LEU A 128 0.43 18.97 32.28
C LEU A 128 -1.08 19.21 32.17
N ALA A 129 -1.59 20.07 33.05
CA ALA A 129 -2.97 20.55 32.95
C ALA A 129 -3.21 21.26 31.60
N PRO A 130 -4.41 21.13 31.02
CA PRO A 130 -4.78 21.89 29.83
C PRO A 130 -4.54 23.39 30.05
N ARG A 131 -3.90 24.04 29.08
CA ARG A 131 -3.71 25.48 29.09
C ARG A 131 -4.87 26.15 28.37
N ASN A 132 -5.45 27.18 28.97
CA ASN A 132 -6.40 28.05 28.28
C ASN A 132 -5.60 29.17 27.59
N THR A 133 -5.12 28.89 26.39
CA THR A 133 -4.28 29.78 25.58
C THR A 133 -4.51 29.54 24.10
N ASP A 134 -4.33 30.58 23.30
CA ASP A 134 -4.34 30.53 21.83
C ASP A 134 -2.96 30.17 21.25
N GLU A 135 -1.99 29.81 22.09
CA GLU A 135 -0.69 29.32 21.63
C GLU A 135 -0.85 28.13 20.67
N PRO A 136 -0.07 28.10 19.58
CA PRO A 136 -0.10 26.98 18.64
C PRO A 136 0.30 25.69 19.35
N PHE A 137 -0.45 24.62 19.12
CA PHE A 137 -0.20 23.30 19.68
C PHE A 137 -0.33 22.22 18.62
N VAL A 138 0.25 21.06 18.89
CA VAL A 138 -0.09 19.82 18.18
C VAL A 138 -0.86 18.90 19.13
N ILE A 139 -1.59 17.92 18.60
CA ILE A 139 -2.23 16.90 19.43
C ILE A 139 -1.38 15.63 19.35
N ARG A 140 -0.99 15.11 20.51
CA ARG A 140 -0.22 13.88 20.62
C ARG A 140 -1.07 12.76 21.17
N PHE A 141 -0.87 11.56 20.66
CA PHE A 141 -1.39 10.34 21.26
C PHE A 141 -0.63 10.05 22.57
N LYS A 142 -1.36 9.76 23.64
CA LYS A 142 -0.80 9.42 24.95
C LYS A 142 -0.45 7.93 24.98
N ASN A 143 0.64 7.56 24.30
CA ASN A 143 1.05 6.16 24.16
C ASN A 143 1.31 5.51 25.53
N PRO A 144 0.93 4.25 25.80
CA PRO A 144 1.25 3.59 27.08
C PRO A 144 2.76 3.64 27.37
N LYS A 145 3.16 3.74 28.65
CA LYS A 145 4.58 3.75 29.04
C LYS A 145 5.13 2.37 29.36
N GLU A 146 4.26 1.46 29.78
CA GLU A 146 4.61 0.11 30.27
C GLU A 146 3.95 -0.96 29.41
N GLY A 147 4.44 -2.20 29.54
CA GLY A 147 4.01 -3.34 28.74
C GLY A 147 4.60 -3.35 27.33
N SER A 148 4.06 -4.22 26.47
CA SER A 148 4.51 -4.38 25.09
C SER A 148 3.32 -4.46 24.13
N VAL A 149 3.59 -4.16 22.86
CA VAL A 149 2.72 -4.51 21.74
C VAL A 149 3.23 -5.79 21.13
N VAL A 150 2.40 -6.83 21.15
CA VAL A 150 2.66 -8.12 20.53
C VAL A 150 1.65 -8.30 19.40
N PHE A 151 2.13 -8.71 18.23
CA PHE A 151 1.29 -9.12 17.11
C PHE A 151 2.00 -10.22 16.32
N ASP A 152 1.20 -11.11 15.73
CA ASP A 152 1.68 -12.15 14.83
C ASP A 152 1.53 -11.66 13.40
N ASP A 153 2.66 -11.47 12.72
CA ASP A 153 2.68 -11.11 11.31
C ASP A 153 2.72 -12.36 10.44
N HIS A 154 1.86 -12.42 9.42
CA HIS A 154 1.78 -13.57 8.51
C HIS A 154 3.09 -13.85 7.75
N VAL A 155 3.97 -12.85 7.57
CA VAL A 155 5.26 -13.00 6.88
C VAL A 155 6.41 -13.01 7.88
N ARG A 156 6.44 -12.04 8.80
CA ARG A 156 7.57 -11.82 9.72
C ARG A 156 7.49 -12.68 10.98
N GLY A 157 6.33 -13.29 11.27
CA GLY A 157 6.08 -14.05 12.48
C GLY A 157 5.78 -13.15 13.68
N ARG A 158 5.92 -13.70 14.89
CA ARG A 158 5.66 -12.98 16.13
C ARG A 158 6.62 -11.81 16.31
N ILE A 159 6.09 -10.61 16.50
CA ILE A 159 6.83 -9.38 16.80
C ILE A 159 6.35 -8.85 18.14
N GLU A 160 7.30 -8.44 18.98
CA GLU A 160 7.06 -7.84 20.28
C GLU A 160 7.92 -6.59 20.45
N ILE A 161 7.28 -5.45 20.71
CA ILE A 161 7.93 -4.15 20.91
C ILE A 161 7.51 -3.58 22.25
N ALA A 162 8.48 -3.20 23.08
CA ALA A 162 8.19 -2.59 24.38
C ALA A 162 7.59 -1.19 24.19
N ASN A 163 6.58 -0.85 24.98
CA ASN A 163 5.95 0.48 24.93
C ASN A 163 6.93 1.61 25.27
N ALA A 164 7.98 1.32 26.06
CA ALA A 164 9.06 2.25 26.35
C ALA A 164 9.88 2.68 25.11
N GLU A 165 9.83 1.90 24.02
CA GLU A 165 10.46 2.23 22.74
C GLU A 165 9.61 3.18 21.88
N LEU A 166 8.33 3.33 22.22
CA LEU A 166 7.35 4.08 21.45
C LEU A 166 7.05 5.41 22.14
N ASP A 167 7.23 6.51 21.41
CA ASP A 167 6.94 7.85 21.90
C ASP A 167 5.51 8.33 21.58
N ASP A 168 5.13 9.44 22.21
CA ASP A 168 3.84 10.10 22.01
C ASP A 168 3.79 10.82 20.66
N LEU A 169 3.44 10.06 19.62
CA LEU A 169 3.38 10.55 18.25
C LEU A 169 2.30 11.63 18.08
N ILE A 170 2.55 12.57 17.17
CA ILE A 170 1.57 13.59 16.78
C ILE A 170 0.46 12.92 15.98
N ILE A 171 -0.80 13.08 16.40
CA ILE A 171 -1.98 12.60 15.67
C ILE A 171 -2.68 13.72 14.89
N ALA A 172 -2.51 14.98 15.30
CA ALA A 172 -2.95 16.16 14.55
C ALA A 172 -1.91 17.29 14.63
N ARG A 173 -1.64 17.91 13.49
CA ARG A 173 -0.69 19.02 13.35
C ARG A 173 -1.31 20.34 13.85
N THR A 174 -0.51 21.41 13.84
CA THR A 174 -0.90 22.71 14.39
C THR A 174 -2.07 23.34 13.66
N GLU A 175 -2.11 23.16 12.35
CA GLU A 175 -3.19 23.57 11.46
C GLU A 175 -4.44 22.67 11.55
N GLY A 176 -4.44 21.66 12.42
CA GLY A 176 -5.55 20.72 12.61
C GLY A 176 -5.50 19.49 11.69
N THR A 177 -4.63 19.47 10.68
CA THR A 177 -4.51 18.33 9.76
C THR A 177 -4.11 17.05 10.50
N PRO A 178 -4.94 15.99 10.44
CA PRO A 178 -4.61 14.70 11.05
C PRO A 178 -3.43 14.02 10.34
N THR A 179 -2.64 13.23 11.07
CA THR A 179 -1.45 12.57 10.52
C THR A 179 -1.74 11.17 9.99
N TYR A 180 -0.90 10.70 9.06
CA TYR A 180 -0.97 9.35 8.46
C TYR A 180 -1.30 8.24 9.47
N ASN A 181 -0.52 8.11 10.55
CA ASN A 181 -0.69 7.01 11.51
C ASN A 181 -2.06 7.05 12.21
N PHE A 182 -2.65 8.23 12.34
CA PHE A 182 -3.97 8.39 12.92
C PHE A 182 -5.07 8.12 11.89
N CYS A 183 -4.99 8.73 10.70
CA CYS A 183 -5.99 8.54 9.64
C CYS A 183 -6.15 7.06 9.26
N VAL A 184 -5.03 6.35 9.07
CA VAL A 184 -5.01 4.92 8.72
C VAL A 184 -5.76 4.09 9.76
N VAL A 185 -5.55 4.36 11.06
CA VAL A 185 -6.19 3.62 12.15
C VAL A 185 -7.70 3.85 12.15
N VAL A 186 -8.13 5.10 12.07
CA VAL A 186 -9.55 5.44 12.07
C VAL A 186 -10.25 4.82 10.85
N ASP A 187 -9.62 4.88 9.68
CA ASP A 187 -10.20 4.33 8.47
C ASP A 187 -10.19 2.81 8.43
N ASP A 188 -9.11 2.15 8.87
CA ASP A 188 -9.07 0.69 8.93
C ASP A 188 -10.15 0.17 9.90
N TRP A 189 -10.40 0.89 11.00
CA TRP A 189 -11.50 0.59 11.92
C TRP A 189 -12.88 0.83 11.29
N ASP A 190 -13.15 2.05 10.80
CA ASP A 190 -14.46 2.43 10.25
C ASP A 190 -14.83 1.59 9.01
N MET A 191 -13.84 1.20 8.20
CA MET A 191 -14.04 0.36 7.02
C MET A 191 -14.12 -1.14 7.36
N GLY A 192 -13.85 -1.52 8.61
CA GLY A 192 -13.89 -2.92 9.08
C GLY A 192 -12.81 -3.79 8.44
N ILE A 193 -11.62 -3.23 8.19
CA ILE A 193 -10.48 -3.97 7.65
C ILE A 193 -10.09 -5.07 8.64
N THR A 194 -9.99 -6.31 8.17
CA THR A 194 -9.62 -7.46 9.00
C THR A 194 -8.18 -7.91 8.76
N CYS A 195 -7.59 -7.58 7.61
CA CYS A 195 -6.20 -7.89 7.31
C CYS A 195 -5.53 -6.76 6.53
N VAL A 196 -4.38 -6.32 7.04
CA VAL A 196 -3.54 -5.26 6.47
C VAL A 196 -2.30 -5.88 5.84
N VAL A 197 -2.28 -5.92 4.51
CA VAL A 197 -1.08 -6.24 3.72
C VAL A 197 -0.39 -4.94 3.32
N ARG A 198 0.92 -4.82 3.60
CA ARG A 198 1.72 -3.64 3.25
C ARG A 198 3.22 -3.96 3.17
N GLY A 199 4.01 -3.03 2.65
CA GLY A 199 5.46 -3.14 2.64
C GLY A 199 6.06 -3.16 4.06
N GLU A 200 7.16 -3.90 4.22
CA GLU A 200 7.89 -4.00 5.49
C GLU A 200 8.52 -2.68 5.97
N ASP A 201 8.68 -1.70 5.09
CA ASP A 201 9.10 -0.35 5.45
C ASP A 201 8.11 0.37 6.38
N HIS A 202 6.87 -0.12 6.45
CA HIS A 202 5.86 0.35 7.38
C HIS A 202 5.76 -0.48 8.69
N ILE A 203 6.59 -1.50 8.90
CA ILE A 203 6.47 -2.42 10.05
C ILE A 203 6.57 -1.70 11.40
N ASN A 204 7.42 -0.67 11.48
CA ASN A 204 7.61 0.13 12.69
C ASN A 204 6.39 1.03 13.02
N ASN A 205 5.46 1.22 12.09
CA ASN A 205 4.20 1.91 12.35
C ASN A 205 3.16 0.99 13.00
N THR A 206 3.23 -0.32 12.79
CA THR A 206 2.26 -1.30 13.31
C THR A 206 2.06 -1.21 14.82
N PRO A 207 3.10 -1.24 15.68
CA PRO A 207 2.87 -1.20 17.12
C PRO A 207 2.22 0.12 17.57
N ARG A 208 2.55 1.24 16.90
CA ARG A 208 1.94 2.56 17.16
C ARG A 208 0.45 2.56 16.81
N GLN A 209 0.11 2.01 15.65
CA GLN A 209 -1.27 1.91 15.15
C GLN A 209 -2.11 0.98 16.04
N ILE A 210 -1.55 -0.16 16.47
CA ILE A 210 -2.21 -1.08 17.41
C ILE A 210 -2.52 -0.39 18.73
N ASN A 211 -1.60 0.41 19.28
CA ASN A 211 -1.88 1.14 20.53
C ASN A 211 -3.01 2.18 20.37
N ILE A 212 -3.09 2.86 19.22
CA ILE A 212 -4.21 3.76 18.95
C ILE A 212 -5.52 2.96 18.86
N LEU A 213 -5.56 1.84 18.13
CA LEU A 213 -6.74 0.96 18.06
C LEU A 213 -7.18 0.49 19.46
N LYS A 214 -6.23 0.03 20.29
CA LYS A 214 -6.50 -0.37 21.69
C LYS A 214 -7.08 0.78 22.52
N ALA A 215 -6.53 1.99 22.39
CA ALA A 215 -7.04 3.17 23.09
C ALA A 215 -8.45 3.57 22.64
N LEU A 216 -8.79 3.30 21.38
CA LEU A 216 -10.13 3.50 20.84
C LEU A 216 -11.11 2.35 21.16
N GLY A 217 -10.62 1.23 21.70
CA GLY A 217 -11.41 0.01 21.89
C GLY A 217 -11.79 -0.68 20.58
N ALA A 218 -11.04 -0.41 19.51
CA ALA A 218 -11.28 -0.94 18.18
C ALA A 218 -10.66 -2.35 18.00
N PRO A 219 -11.24 -3.19 17.12
CA PRO A 219 -10.64 -4.48 16.76
C PRO A 219 -9.28 -4.27 16.09
N ILE A 220 -8.35 -5.19 16.34
CA ILE A 220 -7.01 -5.18 15.73
C ILE A 220 -7.05 -6.10 14.51
N PRO A 221 -6.72 -5.61 13.30
CA PRO A 221 -6.63 -6.47 12.13
C PRO A 221 -5.39 -7.38 12.20
N GLU A 222 -5.41 -8.42 11.40
CA GLU A 222 -4.21 -9.19 11.08
C GLU A 222 -3.24 -8.35 10.22
N TYR A 223 -1.95 -8.68 10.26
CA TYR A 223 -0.93 -7.96 9.50
C TYR A 223 -0.06 -8.92 8.68
N ALA A 224 0.34 -8.45 7.50
CA ALA A 224 1.33 -9.12 6.66
C ALA A 224 2.29 -8.07 6.07
N HIS A 225 3.56 -8.13 6.46
CA HIS A 225 4.59 -7.19 6.01
C HIS A 225 5.48 -7.80 4.92
N VAL A 226 5.20 -7.41 3.68
CA VAL A 226 5.84 -7.95 2.48
C VAL A 226 7.24 -7.36 2.29
N ALA A 227 8.23 -8.22 2.01
CA ALA A 227 9.61 -7.83 1.79
C ALA A 227 9.77 -6.88 0.58
N MET A 228 10.76 -5.99 0.60
CA MET A 228 11.00 -5.06 -0.51
C MET A 228 11.36 -5.79 -1.83
N ILE A 229 11.10 -5.14 -2.97
CA ILE A 229 11.59 -5.57 -4.29
C ILE A 229 12.95 -4.90 -4.52
N LEU A 230 13.94 -5.69 -4.93
CA LEU A 230 15.24 -5.20 -5.37
C LEU A 230 15.24 -5.02 -6.89
N GLY A 231 15.94 -4.02 -7.40
CA GLY A 231 16.20 -3.88 -8.82
C GLY A 231 17.24 -4.88 -9.31
N ASP A 232 17.50 -4.84 -10.61
CA ASP A 232 18.45 -5.71 -11.31
C ASP A 232 19.89 -5.53 -10.78
N ASP A 233 20.18 -4.40 -10.15
CA ASP A 233 21.45 -4.06 -9.50
C ASP A 233 21.55 -4.54 -8.03
N GLY A 234 20.51 -5.22 -7.53
CA GLY A 234 20.43 -5.70 -6.15
C GLY A 234 20.12 -4.62 -5.11
N THR A 235 19.94 -3.35 -5.53
CA THR A 235 19.53 -2.26 -4.64
C THR A 235 18.02 -2.16 -4.55
N LYS A 236 17.49 -1.37 -3.60
CA LYS A 236 16.03 -1.16 -3.49
C LYS A 236 15.52 -0.54 -4.80
N LEU A 237 14.57 -1.22 -5.45
CA LEU A 237 13.91 -0.69 -6.63
C LEU A 237 13.27 0.65 -6.26
N SER A 238 13.75 1.72 -6.87
CA SER A 238 13.42 3.09 -6.47
C SER A 238 13.08 3.95 -7.68
N LYS A 239 12.33 5.04 -7.44
CA LYS A 239 11.93 6.03 -8.44
C LYS A 239 13.10 6.61 -9.25
N ARG A 240 14.34 6.55 -8.74
CA ARG A 240 15.56 7.06 -9.40
C ARG A 240 16.26 6.05 -10.31
N HIS A 241 15.96 4.76 -10.18
CA HIS A 241 16.63 3.66 -10.89
C HIS A 241 15.67 2.90 -11.83
N GLY A 242 14.72 3.60 -12.46
CA GLY A 242 13.85 2.99 -13.47
C GLY A 242 12.58 2.34 -12.93
N ALA A 243 12.10 2.69 -11.72
CA ALA A 243 10.74 2.33 -11.31
C ALA A 243 9.73 3.10 -12.17
N VAL A 244 9.36 2.51 -13.31
CA VAL A 244 8.33 2.99 -14.20
C VAL A 244 6.94 2.77 -13.58
N GLY A 245 5.99 3.64 -13.94
CA GLY A 245 4.59 3.46 -13.55
C GLY A 245 4.04 2.18 -14.17
N VAL A 246 3.04 1.56 -13.54
CA VAL A 246 2.36 0.36 -14.05
C VAL A 246 1.90 0.54 -15.49
N MET A 247 1.38 1.73 -15.83
CA MET A 247 0.92 2.03 -17.18
C MET A 247 2.03 2.02 -18.24
N GLN A 248 3.30 2.24 -17.86
CA GLN A 248 4.40 2.11 -18.82
C GLN A 248 4.52 0.66 -19.34
N TYR A 249 4.24 -0.35 -18.50
CA TYR A 249 4.25 -1.74 -18.97
C TYR A 249 3.14 -2.00 -20.00
N ARG A 250 1.97 -1.37 -19.85
CA ARG A 250 0.96 -1.37 -20.92
C ARG A 250 1.56 -0.77 -22.19
N ASP A 251 2.13 0.42 -22.08
CA ASP A 251 2.65 1.17 -23.22
C ASP A 251 3.78 0.42 -23.96
N ASP A 252 4.57 -0.35 -23.20
CA ASP A 252 5.64 -1.23 -23.70
C ASP A 252 5.13 -2.57 -24.29
N GLY A 253 3.81 -2.82 -24.26
CA GLY A 253 3.18 -3.98 -24.89
C GLY A 253 3.10 -5.23 -24.00
N PHE A 254 3.16 -5.08 -22.69
CA PHE A 254 2.90 -6.18 -21.76
C PHE A 254 1.40 -6.41 -21.58
N LEU A 255 1.01 -7.68 -21.46
CA LEU A 255 -0.34 -8.07 -21.06
C LEU A 255 -0.48 -7.97 -19.53
N PRO A 256 -1.66 -7.56 -19.02
CA PRO A 256 -1.87 -7.43 -17.58
C PRO A 256 -1.71 -8.78 -16.86
N GLU A 257 -2.12 -9.90 -17.46
CA GLU A 257 -1.95 -11.25 -16.90
C GLU A 257 -0.48 -11.61 -16.70
N ALA A 258 0.37 -11.24 -17.66
CA ALA A 258 1.81 -11.49 -17.59
C ALA A 258 2.45 -10.70 -16.44
N LEU A 259 2.07 -9.42 -16.30
CA LEU A 259 2.56 -8.59 -15.21
C LEU A 259 2.05 -9.09 -13.85
N LEU A 260 0.78 -9.48 -13.73
CA LEU A 260 0.22 -10.02 -12.49
C LEU A 260 0.89 -11.34 -12.09
N ASN A 261 1.10 -12.26 -13.03
CA ASN A 261 1.82 -13.51 -12.76
C ASN A 261 3.26 -13.21 -12.31
N TYR A 262 3.92 -12.27 -12.97
CA TYR A 262 5.26 -11.91 -12.59
C TYR A 262 5.30 -11.31 -11.18
N LEU A 263 4.41 -10.36 -10.88
CA LEU A 263 4.31 -9.72 -9.57
C LEU A 263 3.93 -10.69 -8.47
N VAL A 264 3.03 -11.64 -8.70
CA VAL A 264 2.66 -12.62 -7.67
C VAL A 264 3.89 -13.43 -7.27
N ARG A 265 4.73 -13.81 -8.24
CA ARG A 265 5.97 -14.57 -8.03
C ARG A 265 7.09 -13.80 -7.35
N LEU A 266 6.99 -12.48 -7.21
CA LEU A 266 7.95 -11.66 -6.46
C LEU A 266 7.70 -11.72 -4.95
N GLY A 267 7.93 -12.89 -4.38
CA GLY A 267 7.83 -13.14 -2.95
C GLY A 267 6.80 -14.21 -2.59
N TRP A 268 6.09 -14.81 -3.54
CA TRP A 268 5.19 -15.94 -3.30
C TRP A 268 5.47 -17.06 -4.30
N SER A 269 5.28 -18.31 -3.88
CA SER A 269 5.53 -19.49 -4.70
C SER A 269 4.57 -20.63 -4.36
N HIS A 270 4.27 -21.48 -5.34
CA HIS A 270 3.49 -22.70 -5.15
C HIS A 270 4.20 -23.87 -5.84
N GLY A 271 5.03 -24.60 -5.09
CA GLY A 271 5.94 -25.59 -5.66
C GLY A 271 6.81 -24.98 -6.77
N ASP A 272 6.97 -25.71 -7.87
CA ASP A 272 7.77 -25.30 -9.03
C ASP A 272 6.93 -24.59 -10.13
N GLN A 273 5.63 -24.33 -9.89
CA GLN A 273 4.75 -23.74 -10.91
C GLN A 273 5.11 -22.28 -11.15
N GLU A 274 5.49 -21.91 -12.37
CA GLU A 274 5.89 -20.54 -12.74
C GLU A 274 4.78 -19.72 -13.38
N ILE A 275 3.82 -20.40 -14.02
CA ILE A 275 2.74 -19.78 -14.80
C ILE A 275 1.41 -19.98 -14.06
N PHE A 276 0.64 -18.91 -13.86
CA PHE A 276 -0.64 -18.95 -13.15
C PHE A 276 -1.70 -18.14 -13.88
N SER A 277 -2.83 -18.77 -14.19
CA SER A 277 -4.06 -18.01 -14.45
C SER A 277 -4.47 -17.21 -13.22
N ILE A 278 -5.25 -16.14 -13.43
CA ILE A 278 -5.81 -15.34 -12.33
C ILE A 278 -6.67 -16.19 -11.39
N ASP A 279 -7.40 -17.18 -11.92
CA ASP A 279 -8.23 -18.06 -11.10
C ASP A 279 -7.39 -19.04 -10.27
N GLU A 280 -6.28 -19.57 -10.82
CA GLU A 280 -5.31 -20.34 -10.02
C GLU A 280 -4.69 -19.48 -8.91
N MET A 281 -4.31 -18.22 -9.19
CA MET A 281 -3.81 -17.32 -8.15
C MET A 281 -4.86 -17.16 -7.03
N LYS A 282 -6.13 -16.93 -7.35
CA LYS A 282 -7.20 -16.81 -6.34
C LYS A 282 -7.38 -18.10 -5.53
N GLN A 283 -7.27 -19.27 -6.16
CA GLN A 283 -7.49 -20.56 -5.50
C GLN A 283 -6.31 -20.97 -4.61
N LEU A 284 -5.09 -20.62 -5.00
CA LEU A 284 -3.87 -21.10 -4.37
C LEU A 284 -3.25 -20.11 -3.38
N PHE A 285 -3.55 -18.82 -3.51
CA PHE A 285 -2.87 -17.78 -2.73
C PHE A 285 -3.15 -17.88 -1.23
N LYS A 286 -2.07 -17.82 -0.46
CA LYS A 286 -2.04 -17.85 1.00
C LYS A 286 -0.96 -16.89 1.49
N LEU A 287 -1.23 -16.15 2.57
CA LEU A 287 -0.26 -15.19 3.10
C LEU A 287 0.97 -15.88 3.70
N GLU A 288 0.78 -17.09 4.22
CA GLU A 288 1.83 -17.90 4.86
C GLU A 288 2.89 -18.40 3.86
N ASP A 289 2.53 -18.45 2.58
CA ASP A 289 3.42 -18.84 1.49
C ASP A 289 4.24 -17.64 0.94
N ILE A 290 4.12 -16.46 1.55
CA ILE A 290 4.94 -15.29 1.23
C ILE A 290 6.32 -15.43 1.89
N ASN A 291 7.34 -15.41 1.05
CA ASN A 291 8.74 -15.46 1.43
C ASN A 291 9.20 -14.19 2.17
N LYS A 292 10.04 -14.40 3.19
CA LYS A 292 10.61 -13.32 4.02
C LYS A 292 11.73 -12.54 3.32
N ALA A 293 12.40 -13.16 2.36
CA ALA A 293 13.53 -12.58 1.66
C ALA A 293 13.05 -11.62 0.56
N PRO A 294 13.78 -10.52 0.31
CA PRO A 294 13.46 -9.64 -0.80
C PRO A 294 13.63 -10.36 -2.13
N SER A 295 12.82 -10.01 -3.12
CA SER A 295 12.89 -10.57 -4.48
C SER A 295 13.56 -9.58 -5.42
N ALA A 296 14.49 -10.07 -6.24
CA ALA A 296 15.11 -9.27 -7.29
C ALA A 296 14.20 -9.25 -8.53
N PHE A 297 14.07 -8.08 -9.12
CA PHE A 297 13.41 -7.91 -10.41
C PHE A 297 14.29 -8.52 -11.51
N ASN A 298 13.66 -9.21 -12.46
CA ASN A 298 14.26 -9.82 -13.64
C ASN A 298 13.37 -9.56 -14.85
N THR A 299 13.83 -8.63 -15.70
CA THR A 299 13.11 -8.20 -16.89
C THR A 299 12.98 -9.32 -17.94
N ASP A 300 14.00 -10.15 -18.12
CA ASP A 300 13.97 -11.28 -19.08
C ASP A 300 12.87 -12.29 -18.73
N LYS A 301 12.68 -12.55 -17.43
CA LYS A 301 11.62 -13.44 -16.94
C LYS A 301 10.23 -12.85 -17.19
N LEU A 302 10.06 -11.55 -17.00
CA LEU A 302 8.80 -10.87 -17.32
C LEU A 302 8.51 -10.91 -18.83
N ILE A 303 9.51 -10.70 -19.69
CA ILE A 303 9.37 -10.85 -21.16
C ILE A 303 8.98 -12.27 -21.52
N TRP A 304 9.63 -13.28 -20.93
CA TRP A 304 9.29 -14.68 -21.15
C TRP A 304 7.84 -15.01 -20.77
N LEU A 305 7.36 -14.50 -19.61
CA LEU A 305 5.95 -14.62 -19.22
C LEU A 305 5.04 -13.93 -20.23
N ASN A 306 5.38 -12.71 -20.67
CA ASN A 306 4.58 -11.97 -21.64
C ASN A 306 4.42 -12.75 -22.96
N GLN A 307 5.52 -13.30 -23.48
CA GLN A 307 5.47 -14.17 -24.66
C GLN A 307 4.59 -15.40 -24.45
N HIS A 308 4.61 -16.00 -23.26
CA HIS A 308 3.71 -17.10 -22.94
C HIS A 308 2.25 -16.68 -23.03
N TYR A 309 1.84 -15.60 -22.34
CA TYR A 309 0.45 -15.14 -22.33
C TYR A 309 -0.04 -14.68 -23.71
N ILE A 310 0.79 -13.98 -24.48
CA ILE A 310 0.45 -13.59 -25.86
C ILE A 310 0.17 -14.82 -26.74
N LYS A 311 0.85 -15.95 -26.49
CA LYS A 311 0.63 -17.21 -27.24
C LYS A 311 -0.56 -18.00 -26.74
N ALA A 312 -0.82 -17.97 -25.44
CA ALA A 312 -1.77 -18.86 -24.78
C ALA A 312 -3.20 -18.30 -24.67
N LEU A 313 -3.35 -16.98 -24.61
CA LEU A 313 -4.66 -16.32 -24.46
C LEU A 313 -5.42 -16.27 -25.79
N ASP A 314 -6.74 -16.07 -25.69
CA ASP A 314 -7.62 -15.93 -26.86
C ASP A 314 -7.09 -14.81 -27.79
N PRO A 315 -6.76 -15.13 -29.06
CA PRO A 315 -6.26 -14.13 -30.00
C PRO A 315 -7.19 -12.93 -30.18
N VAL A 316 -8.51 -13.09 -30.04
CA VAL A 316 -9.46 -11.96 -30.13
C VAL A 316 -9.27 -11.02 -28.96
N TYR A 317 -9.03 -11.54 -27.76
CA TYR A 317 -8.71 -10.74 -26.58
C TYR A 317 -7.36 -10.05 -26.72
N VAL A 318 -6.31 -10.77 -27.14
CA VAL A 318 -4.97 -10.20 -27.34
C VAL A 318 -5.01 -9.07 -28.38
N ALA A 319 -5.77 -9.23 -29.46
CA ALA A 319 -5.93 -8.19 -30.48
C ALA A 319 -6.64 -6.92 -29.95
N LYS A 320 -7.53 -7.03 -28.95
CA LYS A 320 -8.11 -5.85 -28.28
C LYS A 320 -7.07 -5.07 -27.48
N GLN A 321 -6.12 -5.75 -26.84
CA GLN A 321 -5.03 -5.08 -26.13
C GLN A 321 -4.13 -4.29 -27.11
N LEU A 322 -3.97 -4.81 -28.34
CA LEU A 322 -3.21 -4.13 -29.41
C LEU A 322 -3.90 -2.86 -29.94
N GLU A 323 -5.23 -2.76 -29.86
CA GLU A 323 -6.00 -1.62 -30.37
C GLU A 323 -5.58 -0.28 -29.76
N TRP A 324 -5.25 -0.28 -28.45
CA TRP A 324 -4.74 0.90 -27.78
C TRP A 324 -3.45 1.41 -28.45
N HIS A 325 -2.50 0.51 -28.75
CA HIS A 325 -1.24 0.87 -29.40
C HIS A 325 -1.43 1.37 -30.84
N MET A 326 -2.37 0.77 -31.57
CA MET A 326 -2.70 1.21 -32.93
C MET A 326 -3.27 2.63 -32.91
N THR A 327 -4.17 2.91 -31.96
CA THR A 327 -4.76 4.23 -31.77
C THR A 327 -3.71 5.26 -31.37
N ASP A 328 -2.84 4.93 -30.41
CA ASP A 328 -1.76 5.80 -29.93
C ASP A 328 -0.77 6.17 -31.06
N GLN A 329 -0.43 5.20 -31.90
CA GLN A 329 0.42 5.41 -33.09
C GLN A 329 -0.34 6.02 -34.29
N SER A 330 -1.61 6.39 -34.13
CA SER A 330 -2.46 6.93 -35.20
C SER A 330 -2.56 6.03 -36.45
N ILE A 331 -2.54 4.71 -36.25
CA ILE A 331 -2.70 3.70 -37.30
C ILE A 331 -4.18 3.44 -37.55
N ASP A 332 -4.66 3.70 -38.77
CA ASP A 332 -6.05 3.42 -39.17
C ASP A 332 -6.27 1.92 -39.38
N ILE A 333 -6.99 1.31 -38.43
CA ILE A 333 -7.36 -0.11 -38.47
C ILE A 333 -8.71 -0.38 -39.17
N SER A 334 -9.45 0.66 -39.61
CA SER A 334 -10.78 0.51 -40.21
C SER A 334 -10.80 -0.24 -41.54
N ASN A 335 -9.69 -0.16 -42.29
CA ASN A 335 -9.48 -0.83 -43.57
C ASN A 335 -8.55 -2.06 -43.44
N GLY A 336 -8.13 -2.39 -42.23
CA GLY A 336 -7.29 -3.54 -41.94
C GLY A 336 -8.09 -4.85 -41.94
N PRO A 337 -7.40 -6.01 -41.93
CA PRO A 337 -8.07 -7.28 -41.68
C PRO A 337 -8.92 -7.21 -40.40
N VAL A 338 -10.18 -7.63 -40.46
CA VAL A 338 -11.05 -7.74 -39.27
C VAL A 338 -10.30 -8.50 -38.18
N TYR A 339 -10.42 -8.17 -36.89
CA TYR A 339 -9.71 -8.81 -35.75
C TYR A 339 -9.53 -10.34 -35.87
N GLN A 340 -10.50 -11.04 -36.46
CA GLN A 340 -10.42 -12.47 -36.79
C GLN A 340 -9.25 -12.85 -37.73
N MET A 341 -8.85 -12.01 -38.70
CA MET A 341 -7.68 -12.25 -39.55
C MET A 341 -6.35 -11.98 -38.86
N TRP A 342 -6.26 -11.05 -37.89
CA TRP A 342 -5.05 -10.88 -37.08
C TRP A 342 -4.78 -12.13 -36.24
N SER A 343 -5.83 -12.77 -35.73
CA SER A 343 -5.72 -14.08 -35.06
C SER A 343 -5.16 -15.18 -35.97
N LEU A 344 -5.58 -15.21 -37.25
CA LEU A 344 -5.13 -16.18 -38.25
C LEU A 344 -3.70 -15.90 -38.75
N LEU A 345 -3.31 -14.63 -38.88
CA LEU A 345 -1.95 -14.25 -39.25
C LEU A 345 -0.97 -14.57 -38.12
N TRP A 346 -1.35 -14.28 -36.86
CA TRP A 346 -0.52 -14.56 -35.69
C TRP A 346 -0.36 -16.07 -35.42
N GLN A 347 -1.41 -16.88 -35.59
CA GLN A 347 -1.32 -18.34 -35.51
C GLN A 347 -0.38 -18.95 -36.58
N ASN A 348 -0.23 -18.32 -37.74
CA ASN A 348 0.68 -18.77 -38.80
C ASN A 348 2.14 -18.32 -38.56
N VAL A 349 2.36 -17.16 -37.93
CA VAL A 349 3.71 -16.72 -37.51
C VAL A 349 4.29 -17.64 -36.42
N GLN A 350 3.46 -18.35 -35.64
CA GLN A 350 3.92 -19.31 -34.62
C GLN A 350 4.35 -20.68 -35.16
N LYS A 351 4.17 -20.97 -36.46
CA LYS A 351 4.60 -22.24 -37.08
C LYS A 351 6.01 -22.21 -37.67
N HIS A 352 6.69 -21.07 -37.56
CA HIS A 352 8.08 -20.85 -37.95
C HIS A 352 8.82 -20.15 -36.81
#